data_AF-A0A1S9PHB2-F1
#
_entry.id   AF-A0A1S9PHB2-F1
#
_cell.length_a   1.000
_cell.length_b   1.000
_cell.length_c   1.000
_cell.angle_alpha   90.00
_cell.angle_beta   90.00
_cell.angle_gamma   90.00
#
_symmetry.space_group_name_H-M   'P 1'
#
loop_
_entity.id
_entity.type
_entity.pdbx_description
1 polymer ?
#
loop_
_entity_poly.entity_id
_entity_poly.type
_entity_poly.pdbx_seq_one_letter_code
_entity_poly.pdbx_strand_id
1 'polypeptide(L)'
;MDCGPTCLQMICKYYGRFYELEYLRKLCGINRDGVSLLGVSDAADKLGFRSLEGQVSLTDVKNADLPCLLKLRCLYLEPKSYRNRTPLTMI
;
A
#
# COMPACT_ATOMS: atom_id res chain seq x y z
N MET A 1 -13.03 10.20 -0.64
CA MET A 1 -13.22 9.06 -1.57
C MET A 1 -12.19 7.98 -1.23
N ASP A 2 -12.60 6.73 -1.02
CA ASP A 2 -11.79 5.71 -0.31
C ASP A 2 -10.99 4.74 -1.20
N CYS A 3 -10.64 5.11 -2.43
CA CYS A 3 -9.97 4.17 -3.34
C CYS A 3 -8.57 3.75 -2.87
N GLY A 4 -7.71 4.67 -2.42
CA GLY A 4 -6.35 4.32 -1.95
C GLY A 4 -6.28 3.51 -0.64
N PRO A 5 -6.95 3.93 0.46
CA PRO A 5 -6.91 3.16 1.71
C PRO A 5 -7.51 1.75 1.55
N THR A 6 -8.58 1.61 0.76
CA THR A 6 -9.18 0.29 0.48
C THR A 6 -8.22 -0.59 -0.31
N CYS A 7 -7.53 -0.03 -1.30
CA CYS A 7 -6.48 -0.71 -2.06
C CYS A 7 -5.34 -1.21 -1.15
N LEU A 8 -4.85 -0.38 -0.23
CA LEU A 8 -3.86 -0.80 0.76
C LEU A 8 -4.39 -1.90 1.67
N GLN A 9 -5.65 -1.82 2.09
CA GLN A 9 -6.26 -2.85 2.94
C GLN A 9 -6.28 -4.22 2.24
N MET A 10 -6.63 -4.26 0.95
CA MET A 10 -6.63 -5.50 0.17
C MET A 10 -5.23 -6.11 0.08
N ILE A 11 -4.20 -5.29 -0.16
CA ILE A 11 -2.82 -5.76 -0.25
C ILE A 11 -2.29 -6.21 1.11
N CYS A 12 -2.56 -5.45 2.17
CA CYS A 12 -2.20 -5.86 3.53
C CYS A 12 -2.81 -7.23 3.85
N LYS A 13 -4.10 -7.41 3.54
CA LYS A 13 -4.82 -8.66 3.76
C LYS A 13 -4.22 -9.82 2.95
N TYR A 14 -3.78 -9.56 1.71
CA TYR A 14 -3.09 -10.54 0.88
C TYR A 14 -1.79 -11.03 1.54
N TYR A 15 -1.03 -10.13 2.17
CA TYR A 15 0.18 -10.47 2.93
C TYR A 15 -0.09 -10.90 4.39
N GLY A 16 -1.34 -11.20 4.74
CA GLY A 16 -1.71 -11.66 6.09
C GLY A 16 -1.71 -10.58 7.17
N ARG A 17 -1.70 -9.30 6.80
CA ARG A 17 -1.80 -8.16 7.73
C ARG A 17 -3.19 -7.52 7.64
N PHE A 18 -3.86 -7.35 8.78
CA PHE A 18 -5.15 -6.66 8.80
C PHE A 18 -5.00 -5.28 9.46
N TYR A 19 -5.51 -4.27 8.77
CA TYR A 19 -5.61 -2.90 9.27
C TYR A 19 -7.03 -2.40 9.06
N GLU A 20 -7.57 -1.72 10.07
CA GLU A 20 -8.89 -1.09 9.94
C GLU A 20 -8.86 0.03 8.91
N LEU A 21 -9.97 0.18 8.19
CA LEU A 21 -10.08 1.18 7.14
C LEU A 21 -9.89 2.61 7.70
N GLU A 22 -10.39 2.88 8.91
CA GLU A 22 -10.22 4.18 9.54
C GLU A 22 -8.75 4.51 9.84
N TYR A 23 -7.97 3.53 10.29
CA TYR A 23 -6.54 3.67 10.48
C TYR A 23 -5.82 3.99 9.16
N LEU A 24 -6.17 3.26 8.09
CA LEU A 24 -5.62 3.49 6.76
C LEU A 24 -6.01 4.86 6.18
N ARG A 25 -7.23 5.33 6.43
CA ARG A 25 -7.68 6.68 6.04
C ARG A 25 -6.86 7.77 6.69
N LYS A 26 -6.56 7.63 8.00
CA LYS A 26 -5.68 8.55 8.75
C LYS A 26 -4.25 8.52 8.22
N LEU A 27 -3.74 7.32 7.92
CA LEU A 27 -2.38 7.13 7.39
C LEU A 27 -2.17 7.74 6.01
N CYS A 28 -3.15 7.57 5.12
CA CYS A 28 -3.09 8.06 3.76
C CYS A 28 -3.30 9.58 3.65
N GLY A 29 -3.73 10.25 4.73
CA GLY A 29 -4.00 11.69 4.73
C GLY A 29 -5.09 12.07 3.71
N ILE A 30 -6.27 11.44 3.79
CA ILE A 30 -7.38 11.76 2.87
C ILE A 30 -7.73 13.25 2.96
N ASN A 31 -7.65 13.92 1.82
CA ASN A 31 -8.18 15.27 1.63
C ASN A 31 -9.56 15.21 0.96
N ARG A 32 -10.25 16.34 0.90
CA ARG A 32 -11.58 16.44 0.25
C ARG A 32 -11.56 15.97 -1.21
N ASP A 33 -10.43 16.14 -1.90
CA ASP A 33 -10.20 15.70 -3.28
C ASP A 33 -9.81 14.21 -3.42
N GLY A 34 -9.71 13.48 -2.31
CA GLY A 34 -9.31 12.07 -2.28
C GLY A 34 -7.91 11.86 -1.73
N VAL A 35 -7.22 10.85 -2.26
CA VAL A 35 -5.90 10.42 -1.78
C VAL A 35 -4.87 10.58 -2.89
N SER A 36 -3.78 11.29 -2.59
CA SER A 36 -2.66 11.47 -3.52
C SER A 36 -1.78 10.23 -3.55
N LEU A 37 -1.11 9.99 -4.69
CA LEU A 37 -0.21 8.84 -4.85
C LEU A 37 0.90 8.84 -3.78
N LEU A 38 1.46 10.03 -3.51
CA LEU A 38 2.43 10.24 -2.44
C LEU A 38 1.90 9.82 -1.06
N GLY A 39 0.65 10.17 -0.74
CA GLY A 39 0.03 9.78 0.53
C GLY A 39 -0.19 8.28 0.66
N VAL A 40 -0.50 7.59 -0.45
CA VAL A 40 -0.57 6.11 -0.49
C VAL A 40 0.81 5.49 -0.34
N SER A 41 1.83 6.06 -0.98
CA SER A 41 3.22 5.61 -0.90
C SER A 41 3.80 5.77 0.51
N ASP A 42 3.62 6.94 1.12
CA ASP A 42 3.99 7.20 2.51
C ASP A 42 3.25 6.27 3.48
N ALA A 43 1.97 6.01 3.22
CA ALA A 43 1.20 5.07 4.02
C ALA A 43 1.72 3.64 3.87
N ALA A 44 2.03 3.20 2.65
CA ALA A 44 2.62 1.90 2.39
C ALA A 44 3.97 1.73 3.10
N ASP A 45 4.84 2.75 3.05
CA ASP A 45 6.13 2.74 3.73
C ASP A 45 5.99 2.61 5.25
N LYS A 46 5.03 3.34 5.85
CA LYS A 46 4.71 3.24 7.29
C LYS A 46 4.13 1.87 7.68
N LEU A 47 3.41 1.22 6.78
CA LEU A 47 2.88 -0.14 6.97
C LEU A 47 3.95 -1.22 6.81
N GLY A 48 5.17 -0.84 6.41
CA GLY A 48 6.30 -1.75 6.20
C GLY A 48 6.33 -2.37 4.81
N PHE A 49 5.61 -1.79 3.84
CA PHE A 49 5.80 -2.09 2.44
C PHE A 49 6.89 -1.19 1.85
N ARG A 50 7.46 -1.62 0.73
CA ARG A 50 8.29 -0.79 -0.13
C ARG A 50 7.46 -0.45 -1.36
N SER A 51 7.18 0.83 -1.55
CA SER A 51 6.49 1.34 -2.72
C SER A 51 7.48 1.71 -3.83
N LEU A 52 7.20 1.26 -5.05
CA LEU A 52 7.85 1.77 -6.25
C LEU A 52 6.80 2.41 -7.16
N GLU A 53 6.97 3.71 -7.40
CA GLU A 53 6.11 4.50 -8.28
C GLU A 53 6.75 4.62 -9.66
N GLY A 54 6.03 4.20 -10.71
CA GLY A 54 6.55 4.28 -12.08
C GLY A 54 5.46 4.38 -13.14
N GLN A 55 5.83 4.89 -14.30
CA GLN A 55 5.02 4.72 -15.50
C GLN A 55 5.42 3.38 -16.11
N VAL A 56 4.43 2.48 -16.22
CA VAL A 56 4.65 1.09 -16.62
C VAL A 56 3.70 0.80 -17.77
N SER A 57 4.20 0.19 -18.85
CA SER A 57 3.35 -0.20 -19.97
C SER A 57 2.52 -1.42 -19.57
N LEU A 58 1.33 -1.59 -20.14
CA LEU A 58 0.47 -2.76 -19.84
C LEU A 58 1.17 -4.10 -20.09
N THR A 59 2.15 -4.12 -20.99
CA THR A 59 3.01 -5.27 -21.29
C THR A 59 3.93 -5.63 -20.12
N ASP A 60 4.46 -4.62 -19.42
CA ASP A 60 5.39 -4.79 -18.31
C ASP A 60 4.66 -5.26 -17.04
N VAL A 61 3.38 -4.89 -16.88
CA VAL A 61 2.53 -5.36 -15.76
C VAL A 61 2.37 -6.88 -15.76
N LYS A 62 2.40 -7.54 -16.93
CA LYS A 62 2.33 -9.01 -17.01
C LYS A 62 3.55 -9.71 -16.42
N ASN A 63 4.68 -9.02 -16.39
CA ASN A 63 5.95 -9.55 -15.88
C ASN A 63 6.24 -9.05 -14.45
N ALA A 64 5.38 -8.21 -13.88
CA ALA A 64 5.53 -7.71 -12.53
C ALA A 64 5.07 -8.77 -11.52
N ASP A 65 5.77 -8.84 -10.40
CA ASP A 65 5.33 -9.61 -9.25
C ASP A 65 4.01 -9.01 -8.71
N LEU A 66 3.02 -9.86 -8.49
CA LEU A 66 1.70 -9.48 -7.98
C LEU A 66 1.68 -9.60 -6.45
N PRO A 67 0.88 -8.79 -5.73
CA PRO A 67 -0.12 -7.83 -6.20
C PRO A 67 0.41 -6.40 -6.43
N CYS A 68 -0.04 -5.77 -7.52
CA CYS A 68 0.29 -4.38 -7.86
C CYS A 68 -0.96 -3.47 -7.87
N LEU A 69 -0.81 -2.21 -7.44
CA LEU A 69 -1.87 -1.18 -7.57
C LEU A 69 -1.72 -0.42 -8.88
N LEU A 70 -2.72 -0.51 -9.75
CA LEU A 70 -2.74 0.19 -11.04
C LEU A 70 -3.61 1.45 -10.97
N LYS A 71 -3.00 2.64 -10.94
CA LYS A 71 -3.71 3.94 -10.88
C LYS A 71 -3.02 5.01 -11.74
N LEU A 72 -3.08 4.94 -13.08
CA LEU A 72 -2.36 5.83 -14.06
C LEU A 72 -0.82 5.95 -13.87
N ARG A 73 -0.30 5.52 -12.73
CA ARG A 73 1.07 5.34 -12.28
C ARG A 73 1.01 4.09 -11.39
N CYS A 74 1.87 3.11 -11.65
CA CYS A 74 1.85 1.83 -10.95
C CYS A 74 2.54 1.98 -9.60
N LEU A 75 1.92 1.45 -8.54
CA LEU A 75 2.50 1.33 -7.21
C LEU A 75 2.70 -0.16 -6.92
N TYR A 76 3.94 -0.62 -7.01
CA TYR A 76 4.31 -1.97 -6.61
C TYR A 76 4.65 -1.97 -5.12
N LEU A 77 4.07 -2.91 -4.36
CA LEU A 77 4.21 -2.99 -2.90
C LEU A 77 4.89 -4.30 -2.51
N GLU A 78 6.15 -4.22 -2.11
CA GLU A 78 6.87 -5.38 -1.59
C GLU A 78 6.87 -5.37 -0.06
N PRO A 79 6.57 -6.48 0.62
CA PRO A 79 6.77 -6.56 2.05
C PRO A 79 8.27 -6.41 2.35
N LYS A 80 8.65 -5.45 3.21
CA LYS A 80 10.04 -5.36 3.68
C LYS A 80 10.35 -6.64 4.46
N SER A 81 11.37 -7.40 4.02
CA SER A 81 11.87 -8.59 4.73
C SER A 81 12.37 -8.17 6.11
N TYR A 82 11.51 -8.36 7.10
CA TYR A 82 11.74 -7.91 8.46
C TYR A 82 12.64 -8.92 9.16
N ARG A 83 13.95 -8.82 8.93
CA ARG A 83 14.93 -9.54 9.74
C ARG A 83 14.89 -8.98 11.16
N ASN A 84 14.18 -9.70 12.03
CA ASN A 84 14.10 -9.57 13.49
C ASN A 84 13.63 -8.23 14.08
N ARG A 85 12.37 -8.23 14.56
CA ARG A 85 11.86 -7.54 15.76
C ARG A 85 10.35 -7.85 15.95
N THR A 86 10.00 -9.06 16.35
CA THR A 86 8.74 -9.26 17.09
C THR A 86 8.98 -8.90 18.56
N PRO A 87 7.95 -8.66 19.39
CA PRO A 87 6.53 -8.45 19.11
C PRO A 87 6.00 -7.14 19.74
N LEU A 88 5.04 -6.44 19.13
CA LEU A 88 4.15 -5.55 19.88
C LEU A 88 2.83 -6.28 20.06
N THR A 89 2.80 -7.00 21.18
CA THR A 89 1.65 -7.50 21.91
C THR A 89 0.57 -6.42 21.96
N MET A 90 -0.60 -6.72 21.41
CA MET A 90 -1.85 -6.05 21.80
C MET A 90 -2.16 -6.51 23.24
N ILE A 91 -2.16 -5.56 24.17
CA ILE A 91 -2.86 -5.61 25.45
C ILE A 91 -4.04 -4.66 25.31
#